data_AF-A0A1F3AZK9-F1
#
_entry.id   AF-A0A1F3AZK9-F1
#
_cell.length_a   1.000
_cell.length_b   1.000
_cell.length_c   1.000
_cell.angle_alpha   90.00
_cell.angle_beta   90.00
_cell.angle_gamma   90.00
#
_symmetry.space_group_name_H-M   'P 1'
#
loop_
_entity.id
_entity.type
_entity.pdbx_description
1 polymer ?
#
loop_
_entity_poly.entity_id
_entity_poly.type
_entity_poly.pdbx_seq_one_letter_code
_entity_poly.pdbx_strand_id
1 'polypeptide(L)'
;DGDFVTTERFRDRDMLCVKPEALSLLAFEAFRDSAHLLRPAHLAQLRAIFDDPEASANDRFVALELLKNANISAGMVLPMCQDTGTAIVMAKKGQQVWTDSDDALALTEGIARAYGDLNLRYSQNAPLSLYDEVNTGNNLPAQFDLYAEPGEAYKFLFIAKGGGSANKTFLFQQTKAILDPKNLMAFLEEQLRAIGTAACPPYHLSIVLGGTSAEMNLKTVKLASTHYLDGLPTEGSKYGHAIRCLEMEEQVLAMTRTFGIGAQFGGKYFCHDVRVVRLPRHGASLPVGIGVSCSADRQVLGKITRDGVFLEQLETNPAHYLPEVRTDRLSGEVVKIDLRQPMDAIRAELSKHPIKTRVALTGTLIVARDIAHAKLRERLESGQGLPQY
;
A
#
# COMPACT_ATOMS: atom_id res chain seq x y z
N ASP A 1 6.35 26.57 7.40
CA ASP A 1 6.72 27.99 7.23
C ASP A 1 6.13 28.56 5.96
N GLY A 2 5.60 29.79 6.02
CA GLY A 2 4.88 30.47 4.94
C GLY A 2 5.76 31.09 3.85
N ASP A 3 7.09 30.91 3.91
CA ASP A 3 8.06 31.56 3.02
C ASP A 3 8.03 31.05 1.57
N PHE A 4 7.20 30.05 1.28
CA PHE A 4 7.08 29.40 -0.02
C PHE A 4 5.90 29.88 -0.86
N VAL A 5 5.00 30.67 -0.30
CA VAL A 5 3.77 31.11 -0.98
C VAL A 5 3.64 32.62 -0.93
N THR A 6 3.15 33.19 -2.02
CA THR A 6 2.77 34.60 -2.12
C THR A 6 1.47 34.70 -2.91
N THR A 7 0.80 35.84 -2.78
CA THR A 7 -0.40 36.13 -3.58
C THR A 7 -0.09 37.29 -4.51
N GLU A 8 -0.27 37.07 -5.81
CA GLU A 8 -0.15 38.11 -6.83
C GLU A 8 -1.48 38.31 -7.55
N ARG A 9 -1.71 39.51 -8.07
CA ARG A 9 -2.94 39.81 -8.79
C ARG A 9 -2.73 39.62 -10.29
N PHE A 10 -3.50 38.72 -10.90
CA PHE A 10 -3.58 38.57 -12.35
C PHE A 10 -5.00 38.92 -12.82
N ARG A 11 -5.12 40.06 -13.50
CA ARG A 11 -6.42 40.67 -13.87
C ARG A 11 -7.28 40.94 -12.63
N ASP A 12 -8.48 40.37 -12.56
CA ASP A 12 -9.46 40.49 -11.50
C ASP A 12 -9.38 39.35 -10.47
N ARG A 13 -8.35 38.49 -10.54
CA ARG A 13 -8.18 37.33 -9.65
C ARG A 13 -6.86 37.37 -8.88
N ASP A 14 -6.92 36.83 -7.68
CA ASP A 14 -5.74 36.53 -6.88
C ASP A 14 -5.17 35.18 -7.34
N MET A 15 -3.86 35.17 -7.58
CA MET A 15 -3.08 34.00 -7.95
C MET A 15 -2.19 33.63 -6.77
N LEU A 16 -2.28 32.37 -6.33
CA LEU A 16 -1.35 31.76 -5.40
C LEU A 16 -0.05 31.42 -6.16
N CYS A 17 0.99 32.22 -5.96
CA CYS A 17 2.33 31.95 -6.45
C CYS A 17 3.07 31.05 -5.45
N VAL A 18 3.44 29.85 -5.89
CA VAL A 18 4.09 28.79 -5.10
C VAL A 18 5.51 28.61 -5.60
N LYS A 19 6.49 28.74 -4.72
CA LYS A 19 7.89 28.47 -5.08
C LYS A 19 8.11 26.97 -5.36
N PRO A 20 8.94 26.58 -6.33
CA PRO A 20 9.21 25.17 -6.64
C PRO A 20 9.75 24.37 -5.44
N GLU A 21 10.52 25.01 -4.56
CA GLU A 21 11.05 24.43 -3.33
C GLU A 21 9.95 23.94 -2.39
N ALA A 22 8.75 24.53 -2.48
CA ALA A 22 7.58 24.06 -1.74
C ALA A 22 7.18 22.63 -2.15
N LEU A 23 7.21 22.35 -3.45
CA LEU A 23 6.87 21.05 -4.03
C LEU A 23 7.93 20.01 -3.65
N SER A 24 9.21 20.38 -3.76
CA SER A 24 10.34 19.54 -3.38
C SER A 24 10.31 19.20 -1.89
N LEU A 25 10.13 20.20 -1.02
CA LEU A 25 10.01 19.99 0.42
C LEU A 25 8.79 19.12 0.76
N LEU A 26 7.62 19.43 0.20
CA LEU A 26 6.40 18.67 0.47
C LEU A 26 6.54 17.20 0.07
N ALA A 27 7.13 16.92 -1.09
CA ALA A 27 7.40 15.55 -1.52
C ALA A 27 8.41 14.84 -0.62
N PHE A 28 9.51 15.52 -0.24
CA PHE A 28 10.51 14.96 0.68
C PHE A 28 9.87 14.53 2.00
N GLU A 29 9.14 15.45 2.63
CA GLU A 29 8.46 15.22 3.92
C GLU A 29 7.40 14.12 3.80
N ALA A 30 6.62 14.11 2.72
CA ALA A 30 5.61 13.07 2.48
C ALA A 30 6.20 11.67 2.35
N PHE A 31 7.32 11.50 1.62
CA PHE A 31 7.96 10.20 1.48
C PHE A 31 8.79 9.80 2.71
N ARG A 32 9.33 10.77 3.45
CA ARG A 32 9.90 10.52 4.78
C ARG A 32 8.83 9.99 5.73
N ASP A 33 7.74 10.71 5.90
CA ASP A 33 6.71 10.37 6.90
C ASP A 33 5.99 9.09 6.50
N SER A 34 5.62 8.92 5.24
CA SER A 34 4.96 7.67 4.79
C SER A 34 5.85 6.43 4.89
N ALA A 35 7.18 6.56 4.84
CA ALA A 35 8.09 5.42 5.01
C ALA A 35 8.21 4.96 6.48
N HIS A 36 7.87 5.83 7.44
CA HIS A 36 8.18 5.63 8.86
C HIS A 36 6.96 5.65 9.78
N LEU A 37 5.92 6.39 9.42
CA LEU A 37 4.71 6.64 10.20
C LEU A 37 3.48 6.07 9.49
N LEU A 38 2.45 5.75 10.27
CA LEU A 38 1.18 5.21 9.77
C LEU A 38 0.02 6.09 10.21
N ARG A 39 -1.12 5.95 9.54
CA ARG A 39 -2.35 6.64 9.95
C ARG A 39 -2.85 6.13 11.30
N PRO A 40 -3.32 7.01 12.21
CA PRO A 40 -3.93 6.62 13.48
C PRO A 40 -5.06 5.58 13.30
N ALA A 41 -5.87 5.72 12.24
CA ALA A 41 -6.97 4.79 11.94
C ALA A 41 -6.48 3.36 11.61
N HIS A 42 -5.37 3.22 10.89
CA HIS A 42 -4.77 1.91 10.60
C HIS A 42 -4.24 1.25 11.88
N LEU A 43 -3.49 2.00 12.69
CA LEU A 43 -2.96 1.52 13.98
C LEU A 43 -4.06 1.14 14.97
N ALA A 44 -5.15 1.91 15.02
CA ALA A 44 -6.32 1.60 15.83
C ALA A 44 -6.96 0.27 15.44
N GLN A 45 -7.04 -0.05 14.14
CA GLN A 45 -7.56 -1.33 13.68
C GLN A 45 -6.64 -2.51 14.02
N LEU A 46 -5.32 -2.33 13.99
CA LEU A 46 -4.37 -3.31 14.52
C LEU A 46 -4.58 -3.53 16.03
N ARG A 47 -4.71 -2.44 16.81
CA ARG A 47 -4.98 -2.53 18.25
C ARG A 47 -6.31 -3.24 18.55
N ALA A 48 -7.35 -3.03 17.75
CA ALA A 48 -8.65 -3.66 17.95
C ALA A 48 -8.60 -5.21 17.85
N ILE A 49 -7.63 -5.78 17.12
CA ILE A 49 -7.44 -7.24 17.01
C ILE A 49 -7.24 -7.89 18.39
N PHE A 50 -6.64 -7.19 19.35
CA PHE A 50 -6.39 -7.72 20.69
C PHE A 50 -7.64 -7.80 21.56
N ASP A 51 -8.64 -6.95 21.29
CA ASP A 51 -9.89 -6.89 22.05
C ASP A 51 -10.95 -7.82 21.49
N ASP A 52 -10.81 -8.27 20.25
CA ASP A 52 -11.74 -9.22 19.62
C ASP A 52 -11.51 -10.64 20.18
N PRO A 53 -12.49 -11.24 20.89
CA PRO A 53 -12.36 -12.60 21.41
C PRO A 53 -12.27 -13.66 20.30
N GLU A 54 -12.78 -13.37 19.10
CA GLU A 54 -12.75 -14.28 17.93
C GLU A 54 -11.43 -14.20 17.15
N ALA A 55 -10.55 -13.24 17.45
CA ALA A 55 -9.23 -13.18 16.84
C ALA A 55 -8.42 -14.44 17.18
N SER A 56 -7.73 -15.01 16.19
CA SER A 56 -6.85 -16.15 16.44
C SER A 56 -5.60 -15.73 17.23
N ALA A 57 -4.89 -16.69 17.83
CA ALA A 57 -3.60 -16.41 18.45
C ALA A 57 -2.58 -15.86 17.42
N ASN A 58 -2.67 -16.33 16.17
CA ASN A 58 -1.83 -15.88 15.07
C ASN A 58 -2.19 -14.47 14.61
N ASP A 59 -3.48 -14.11 14.57
CA ASP A 59 -3.93 -12.74 14.27
C ASP A 59 -3.31 -11.74 15.27
N ARG A 60 -3.40 -12.05 16.57
CA ARG A 60 -2.84 -11.20 17.64
C ARG A 60 -1.31 -11.15 17.59
N PHE A 61 -0.65 -12.27 17.28
CA PHE A 61 0.80 -12.32 17.14
C PHE A 61 1.28 -11.43 15.97
N VAL A 62 0.66 -11.56 14.79
CA VAL A 62 1.01 -10.73 13.62
C VAL A 62 0.71 -9.26 13.89
N ALA A 63 -0.44 -8.93 14.46
CA ALA A 63 -0.77 -7.56 14.83
C ALA A 63 0.24 -6.94 15.80
N LEU A 64 0.76 -7.73 16.75
CA LEU A 64 1.77 -7.25 17.69
C LEU A 64 3.09 -6.94 17.00
N GLU A 65 3.57 -7.83 16.12
CA GLU A 65 4.81 -7.59 15.39
C GLU A 65 4.69 -6.38 14.45
N LEU A 66 3.52 -6.17 13.84
CA LEU A 66 3.24 -4.96 13.05
C LEU A 66 3.24 -3.68 13.90
N LEU A 67 2.65 -3.70 15.10
CA LEU A 67 2.67 -2.54 16.01
C LEU A 67 4.07 -2.25 16.57
N LYS A 68 4.85 -3.29 16.91
CA LYS A 68 6.26 -3.14 17.30
C LYS A 68 7.07 -2.54 16.16
N ASN A 69 6.84 -3.01 14.94
CA ASN A 69 7.49 -2.48 13.75
C ASN A 69 7.16 -1.00 13.52
N ALA A 70 5.89 -0.61 13.66
CA ALA A 70 5.49 0.80 13.60
C ALA A 70 6.19 1.65 14.67
N ASN A 71 6.33 1.12 15.89
CA ASN A 71 7.07 1.79 16.97
C ASN A 71 8.57 1.94 16.70
N ILE A 72 9.20 0.95 16.05
CA ILE A 72 10.60 1.05 15.63
C ILE A 72 10.73 2.07 14.49
N SER A 73 9.86 2.02 13.49
CA SER A 73 9.96 2.88 12.31
C SER A 73 9.69 4.35 12.61
N ALA A 74 8.86 4.65 13.62
CA ALA A 74 8.63 6.01 14.11
C ALA A 74 9.90 6.70 14.66
N GLY A 75 10.99 5.94 14.88
CA GLY A 75 12.32 6.49 15.13
C GLY A 75 12.99 7.14 13.92
N MET A 76 12.39 7.10 12.73
CA MET A 76 12.85 7.74 11.48
C MET A 76 14.20 7.24 10.94
N VAL A 77 14.72 6.12 11.47
CA VAL A 77 15.99 5.51 11.03
C VAL A 77 15.74 4.32 10.10
N LEU A 78 14.89 3.38 10.52
CA LEU A 78 14.54 2.19 9.74
C LEU A 78 13.13 2.39 9.15
N PRO A 79 12.93 2.23 7.84
CA PRO A 79 11.60 2.27 7.28
C PRO A 79 10.79 1.07 7.77
N MET A 80 9.47 1.20 7.85
CA MET A 80 8.57 0.14 8.32
C MET A 80 8.61 -1.13 7.46
N CYS A 81 9.12 -1.04 6.24
CA CYS A 81 9.19 -2.15 5.30
C CYS A 81 10.42 -2.01 4.41
N GLN A 82 11.10 -3.13 4.15
CA GLN A 82 12.24 -3.21 3.24
C GLN A 82 11.89 -2.82 1.80
N ASP A 83 10.62 -2.99 1.41
CA ASP A 83 10.11 -2.47 0.16
C ASP A 83 9.52 -1.08 0.39
N THR A 84 10.36 -0.05 0.24
CA THR A 84 9.97 1.36 0.35
C THR A 84 9.04 1.81 -0.78
N GLY A 85 8.86 0.97 -1.80
CA GLY A 85 7.80 1.09 -2.81
C GLY A 85 8.13 2.05 -3.95
N THR A 86 7.21 2.10 -4.92
CA THR A 86 7.21 3.10 -5.98
C THR A 86 6.59 4.39 -5.46
N ALA A 87 7.26 5.52 -5.72
CA ALA A 87 6.75 6.84 -5.44
C ALA A 87 5.66 7.22 -6.45
N ILE A 88 4.44 7.46 -5.97
CA ILE A 88 3.29 7.90 -6.78
C ILE A 88 2.78 9.21 -6.22
N VAL A 89 2.57 10.21 -7.07
CA VAL A 89 2.02 11.51 -6.71
C VAL A 89 0.81 11.80 -7.59
N MET A 90 -0.36 11.87 -6.97
CA MET A 90 -1.54 12.45 -7.60
C MET A 90 -1.70 13.87 -7.10
N ALA A 91 -1.69 14.85 -7.99
CA ALA A 91 -1.85 16.24 -7.64
C ALA A 91 -3.01 16.89 -8.41
N LYS A 92 -3.67 17.87 -7.80
CA LYS A 92 -4.73 18.67 -8.42
C LYS A 92 -4.40 20.14 -8.22
N LYS A 93 -4.01 20.80 -9.30
CA LYS A 93 -3.58 22.19 -9.34
C LYS A 93 -4.78 23.09 -9.61
N GLY A 94 -5.10 23.94 -8.63
CA GLY A 94 -6.10 24.98 -8.79
C GLY A 94 -5.75 25.92 -9.95
N GLN A 95 -6.76 26.38 -10.69
CA GLN A 95 -6.60 27.33 -11.79
C GLN A 95 -5.88 28.62 -11.36
N GLN A 96 -6.00 29.01 -10.09
CA GLN A 96 -5.36 30.19 -9.51
C GLN A 96 -4.02 29.86 -8.84
N VAL A 97 -3.36 28.75 -9.19
CA VAL A 97 -2.04 28.38 -8.66
C VAL A 97 -0.99 28.51 -9.75
N TRP A 98 0.04 29.31 -9.50
CA TRP A 98 1.23 29.45 -10.34
C TRP A 98 2.44 28.88 -9.61
N THR A 99 3.25 28.03 -10.26
CA THR A 99 4.41 27.38 -9.64
C THR A 99 5.75 27.76 -10.25
N ASP A 100 5.75 28.52 -11.34
CA ASP A 100 6.95 28.96 -12.09
C ASP A 100 7.98 27.85 -12.37
N SER A 101 7.53 26.59 -12.51
CA SER A 101 8.39 25.41 -12.71
C SER A 101 7.70 24.31 -13.51
N ASP A 102 8.50 23.32 -13.93
CA ASP A 102 8.01 21.96 -14.15
C ASP A 102 7.72 21.30 -12.80
N ASP A 103 6.44 21.20 -12.46
CA ASP A 103 5.97 20.64 -11.18
C ASP A 103 6.47 19.21 -10.96
N ALA A 104 6.55 18.38 -12.02
CA ALA A 104 7.00 17.01 -11.90
C ALA A 104 8.49 16.95 -11.57
N LEU A 105 9.30 17.85 -12.15
CA LEU A 105 10.73 17.96 -11.84
C LEU A 105 10.95 18.37 -10.38
N ALA A 106 10.27 19.43 -9.92
CA ALA A 106 10.40 19.90 -8.54
C ALA A 106 9.98 18.83 -7.51
N LEU A 107 8.89 18.10 -7.78
CA LEU A 107 8.48 16.96 -6.95
C LEU A 107 9.51 15.82 -7.00
N THR A 108 10.07 15.53 -8.18
CA THR A 108 11.10 14.49 -8.38
C THR A 108 12.34 14.79 -7.55
N GLU A 109 12.77 16.04 -7.44
CA GLU A 109 13.91 16.42 -6.60
C GLU A 109 13.69 16.08 -5.12
N GLY A 110 12.48 16.37 -4.61
CA GLY A 110 12.09 16.00 -3.24
C GLY A 110 12.10 14.49 -3.01
N ILE A 111 11.59 13.72 -3.98
CA ILE A 111 11.59 12.25 -3.95
C ILE A 111 13.03 11.72 -3.99
N ALA A 112 13.85 12.20 -4.92
CA ALA A 112 15.25 11.78 -5.04
C ALA A 112 16.02 12.03 -3.75
N ARG A 113 15.82 13.19 -3.12
CA ARG A 113 16.39 13.51 -1.81
C ARG A 113 15.89 12.57 -0.72
N ALA A 114 14.60 12.30 -0.62
CA ALA A 114 14.08 11.39 0.39
C ALA A 114 14.69 9.98 0.26
N TYR A 115 14.84 9.47 -0.95
CA TYR A 115 15.44 8.16 -1.19
C TYR A 115 16.96 8.14 -1.06
N GLY A 116 17.64 9.26 -1.31
CA GLY A 116 19.10 9.39 -1.20
C GLY A 116 19.61 9.71 0.20
N ASP A 117 18.87 10.53 0.97
CA ASP A 117 19.29 11.03 2.28
C ASP A 117 18.85 10.11 3.43
N LEU A 118 17.83 9.28 3.22
CA LEU A 118 17.27 8.37 4.22
C LEU A 118 17.63 6.91 3.91
N ASN A 119 17.46 6.02 4.90
CA ASN A 119 17.74 4.58 4.75
C ASN A 119 16.62 3.84 3.98
N LEU A 120 16.29 4.31 2.77
CA LEU A 120 15.27 3.71 1.90
C LEU A 120 15.90 2.80 0.83
N ARG A 121 15.07 2.15 0.01
CA ARG A 121 15.53 1.19 -1.02
C ARG A 121 15.24 1.67 -2.44
N TYR A 122 16.24 1.58 -3.30
CA TYR A 122 16.10 1.77 -4.75
C TYR A 122 15.51 0.53 -5.42
N SER A 123 14.26 0.63 -5.86
CA SER A 123 13.45 -0.51 -6.31
C SER A 123 13.01 -0.44 -7.76
N GLN A 124 13.28 0.66 -8.47
CA GLN A 124 12.91 0.82 -9.87
C GLN A 124 14.01 0.27 -10.79
N ASN A 125 13.59 -0.44 -11.83
CA ASN A 125 14.47 -0.91 -12.89
C ASN A 125 14.10 -0.21 -14.20
N ALA A 126 15.09 0.37 -14.87
CA ALA A 126 14.94 0.94 -16.19
C ALA A 126 15.18 -0.15 -17.26
N PRO A 127 14.31 -0.27 -18.28
CA PRO A 127 14.56 -1.16 -19.39
C PRO A 127 15.69 -0.59 -20.27
N LEU A 128 16.70 -1.41 -20.55
CA LEU A 128 17.74 -1.13 -21.54
C LEU A 128 17.39 -1.74 -22.90
N SER A 129 16.71 -2.87 -22.87
CA SER A 129 16.15 -3.58 -24.02
C SER A 129 14.80 -4.20 -23.64
N LEU A 130 14.24 -5.07 -24.48
CA LEU A 130 13.05 -5.84 -24.14
C LEU A 130 13.28 -6.79 -22.95
N TYR A 131 14.52 -7.24 -22.73
CA TYR A 131 14.85 -8.28 -21.75
C TYR A 131 15.87 -7.81 -20.70
N ASP A 132 16.67 -6.80 -21.02
CA ASP A 132 17.72 -6.30 -20.14
C ASP A 132 17.24 -5.09 -19.35
N GLU A 133 17.57 -5.09 -18.06
CA GLU A 133 17.20 -4.05 -17.13
C GLU A 133 18.39 -3.63 -16.25
N VAL A 134 18.35 -2.40 -15.76
CA VAL A 134 19.29 -1.88 -14.76
C VAL A 134 18.53 -1.15 -13.65
N ASN A 135 18.96 -1.33 -12.40
CA ASN A 135 18.41 -0.55 -11.30
C ASN A 135 18.82 0.92 -11.46
N THR A 136 17.88 1.85 -11.26
CA THR A 136 18.16 3.28 -11.44
C THR A 136 19.04 3.88 -10.35
N GLY A 137 19.24 3.18 -9.24
CA GLY A 137 20.12 3.59 -8.14
C GLY A 137 19.58 4.75 -7.30
N ASN A 138 18.35 5.19 -7.53
CA ASN A 138 17.72 6.33 -6.84
C ASN A 138 16.19 6.19 -6.65
N ASN A 139 15.63 5.02 -6.98
CA ASN A 139 14.18 4.74 -6.96
C ASN A 139 13.30 5.60 -7.90
N LEU A 140 13.89 6.30 -8.87
CA LEU A 140 13.16 6.99 -9.93
C LEU A 140 13.00 6.08 -11.16
N PRO A 141 12.05 6.33 -12.08
CA PRO A 141 11.07 7.43 -12.07
C PRO A 141 9.98 7.26 -11.02
N ALA A 142 9.43 8.38 -10.56
CA ALA A 142 8.14 8.41 -9.85
C ALA A 142 6.99 8.46 -10.85
N GLN A 143 5.79 8.02 -10.43
CA GLN A 143 4.57 8.20 -11.22
C GLN A 143 3.91 9.54 -10.84
N PHE A 144 3.60 10.36 -11.85
CA PHE A 144 2.91 11.64 -11.68
C PHE A 144 1.57 11.67 -12.39
N ASP A 145 0.55 12.08 -11.65
CA ASP A 145 -0.81 12.31 -12.13
C ASP A 145 -1.23 13.74 -11.74
N LEU A 146 -0.86 14.74 -12.57
CA LEU A 146 -1.09 16.16 -12.29
C LEU A 146 -2.35 16.65 -13.03
N TYR A 147 -3.43 16.92 -12.29
CA TYR A 147 -4.72 17.37 -12.82
C TYR A 147 -4.89 18.88 -12.67
N ALA A 148 -5.62 19.50 -13.60
CA ALA A 148 -6.13 20.86 -13.42
C ALA A 148 -7.50 20.81 -12.73
N GLU A 149 -7.72 21.67 -11.73
CA GLU A 149 -9.01 21.86 -11.07
C GLU A 149 -9.33 23.35 -10.85
N PRO A 150 -10.61 23.74 -10.69
CA PRO A 150 -10.94 25.09 -10.24
C PRO A 150 -10.42 25.36 -8.81
N GLY A 151 -10.17 26.62 -8.48
CA GLY A 151 -9.83 27.06 -7.12
C GLY A 151 -8.41 27.60 -6.97
N GLU A 152 -8.01 27.81 -5.72
CA GLU A 152 -6.80 28.53 -5.29
C GLU A 152 -5.88 27.68 -4.40
N ALA A 153 -5.93 26.37 -4.56
CA ALA A 153 -5.13 25.44 -3.78
C ALA A 153 -4.49 24.40 -4.71
N TYR A 154 -3.30 23.95 -4.32
CA TYR A 154 -2.66 22.78 -4.94
C TYR A 154 -2.78 21.61 -3.98
N LYS A 155 -3.53 20.57 -4.34
CA LYS A 155 -3.80 19.41 -3.47
C LYS A 155 -3.05 18.19 -3.94
N PHE A 156 -2.58 17.37 -3.02
CA PHE A 156 -1.74 16.22 -3.29
C PHE A 156 -2.21 14.98 -2.53
N LEU A 157 -1.98 13.82 -3.13
CA LEU A 157 -1.97 12.52 -2.50
C LEU A 157 -0.65 11.85 -2.89
N PHE A 158 0.20 11.66 -1.89
CA PHE A 158 1.46 10.93 -2.02
C PHE A 158 1.22 9.48 -1.59
N ILE A 159 1.75 8.52 -2.35
CA ILE A 159 1.61 7.09 -2.06
C ILE A 159 2.96 6.40 -2.26
N ALA A 160 3.43 5.68 -1.26
CA ALA A 160 4.62 4.82 -1.34
C ALA A 160 4.18 3.35 -1.54
N LYS A 161 3.86 2.97 -2.78
CA LYS A 161 3.18 1.69 -3.05
C LYS A 161 4.18 0.54 -3.16
N GLY A 162 4.11 -0.42 -2.23
CA GLY A 162 4.92 -1.64 -2.30
C GLY A 162 4.53 -2.55 -3.45
N GLY A 163 5.52 -3.17 -4.10
CA GLY A 163 5.34 -3.99 -5.31
C GLY A 163 4.42 -5.19 -5.07
N GLY A 164 4.53 -5.86 -3.93
CA GLY A 164 3.65 -6.99 -3.58
C GLY A 164 2.17 -6.62 -3.57
N SER A 165 1.83 -5.46 -2.99
CA SER A 165 0.46 -4.94 -2.98
C SER A 165 0.02 -4.39 -4.34
N ALA A 166 0.94 -3.82 -5.13
CA ALA A 166 0.66 -3.38 -6.50
C ALA A 166 0.29 -4.57 -7.39
N ASN A 167 1.01 -5.69 -7.25
CA ASN A 167 0.76 -6.94 -7.98
C ASN A 167 -0.56 -7.64 -7.58
N LYS A 168 -1.16 -7.24 -6.45
CA LYS A 168 -2.50 -7.66 -6.02
C LYS A 168 -3.57 -6.64 -6.39
N THR A 169 -3.40 -5.97 -7.52
CA THR A 169 -4.42 -5.17 -8.20
C THR A 169 -4.85 -5.90 -9.46
N PHE A 170 -6.11 -6.31 -9.53
CA PHE A 170 -6.66 -7.14 -10.59
C PHE A 170 -7.78 -6.42 -11.33
N LEU A 171 -7.84 -6.66 -12.64
CA LEU A 171 -8.93 -6.23 -13.50
C LEU A 171 -9.65 -7.45 -14.05
N PHE A 172 -10.97 -7.48 -13.89
CA PHE A 172 -11.84 -8.50 -14.42
C PHE A 172 -12.84 -7.87 -15.36
N GLN A 173 -12.87 -8.33 -16.61
CA GLN A 173 -13.87 -7.89 -17.58
C GLN A 173 -15.14 -8.71 -17.38
N GLN A 174 -16.15 -8.07 -16.81
CA GLN A 174 -17.44 -8.69 -16.52
C GLN A 174 -18.55 -8.03 -17.32
N THR A 175 -19.76 -8.57 -17.22
CA THR A 175 -20.94 -8.04 -17.90
C THR A 175 -22.05 -7.73 -16.90
N LYS A 176 -23.18 -7.18 -17.38
CA LYS A 176 -24.36 -6.91 -16.56
C LYS A 176 -24.86 -8.14 -15.79
N ALA A 177 -24.60 -9.37 -16.26
CA ALA A 177 -25.07 -10.60 -15.65
C ALA A 177 -24.57 -10.82 -14.20
N ILE A 178 -23.40 -10.28 -13.85
CA ILE A 178 -22.89 -10.40 -12.46
C ILE A 178 -23.51 -9.38 -11.51
N LEU A 179 -24.24 -8.35 -12.01
CA LEU A 179 -24.91 -7.36 -11.15
C LEU A 179 -26.26 -7.91 -10.65
N ASP A 180 -26.16 -9.04 -9.96
CA ASP A 180 -27.15 -9.73 -9.19
C ASP A 180 -26.49 -10.12 -7.86
N PRO A 181 -27.15 -9.95 -6.69
CA PRO A 181 -26.52 -10.17 -5.39
C PRO A 181 -25.83 -11.54 -5.24
N LYS A 182 -26.46 -12.61 -5.73
CA LYS A 182 -25.91 -13.97 -5.61
C LYS A 182 -24.68 -14.14 -6.51
N ASN A 183 -24.78 -13.72 -7.77
CA ASN A 183 -23.69 -13.86 -8.72
C ASN A 183 -22.47 -13.00 -8.34
N LEU A 184 -22.72 -11.77 -7.86
CA LEU A 184 -21.66 -10.87 -7.43
C LEU A 184 -20.92 -11.43 -6.21
N MET A 185 -21.65 -11.89 -5.19
CA MET A 185 -21.03 -12.43 -3.98
C MET A 185 -20.25 -13.71 -4.26
N ALA A 186 -20.76 -14.62 -5.11
CA ALA A 186 -20.03 -15.81 -5.53
C ALA A 186 -18.73 -15.45 -6.28
N PHE A 187 -18.80 -14.48 -7.20
CA PHE A 187 -17.63 -13.97 -7.91
C PHE A 187 -16.61 -13.36 -6.93
N LEU A 188 -17.05 -12.50 -6.02
CA LEU A 188 -16.16 -11.86 -5.05
C LEU A 188 -15.53 -12.88 -4.10
N GLU A 189 -16.28 -13.88 -3.62
CA GLU A 189 -15.72 -14.92 -2.76
C GLU A 189 -14.54 -15.63 -3.42
N GLU A 190 -14.72 -16.08 -4.67
CA GLU A 190 -13.68 -16.76 -5.45
C GLU A 190 -12.44 -15.87 -5.61
N GLN A 191 -12.63 -14.64 -6.10
CA GLN A 191 -11.51 -13.75 -6.41
C GLN A 191 -10.78 -13.26 -5.15
N LEU A 192 -11.50 -12.99 -4.07
CA LEU A 192 -10.89 -12.50 -2.83
C LEU A 192 -10.09 -13.59 -2.10
N ARG A 193 -10.52 -14.86 -2.16
CA ARG A 193 -9.72 -15.99 -1.66
C ARG A 193 -8.40 -16.14 -2.44
N ALA A 194 -8.43 -15.91 -3.75
CA ALA A 194 -7.26 -16.02 -4.63
C ALA A 194 -6.19 -14.94 -4.38
N ILE A 195 -6.52 -13.83 -3.71
CA ILE A 195 -5.52 -12.82 -3.30
C ILE A 195 -4.43 -13.47 -2.43
N GLY A 196 -4.85 -14.32 -1.49
CA GLY A 196 -3.98 -15.00 -0.54
C GLY A 196 -3.24 -14.05 0.40
N THR A 197 -2.13 -14.51 0.97
CA THR A 197 -1.35 -13.79 2.00
C THR A 197 -0.12 -13.06 1.43
N ALA A 198 0.08 -13.11 0.12
CA ALA A 198 1.30 -12.65 -0.55
C ALA A 198 1.49 -11.10 -0.58
N ALA A 199 0.51 -10.33 -0.08
CA ALA A 199 0.64 -8.88 0.07
C ALA A 199 0.56 -8.43 1.54
N CYS A 200 0.87 -9.30 2.51
CA CYS A 200 0.95 -8.94 3.93
C CYS A 200 -0.37 -8.39 4.53
N PRO A 201 -1.43 -9.22 4.66
CA PRO A 201 -2.65 -8.87 5.39
C PRO A 201 -2.34 -8.58 6.89
N PRO A 202 -3.24 -7.86 7.60
CA PRO A 202 -4.62 -7.54 7.20
C PRO A 202 -4.72 -6.43 6.14
N TYR A 203 -5.64 -6.61 5.19
CA TYR A 203 -5.78 -5.69 4.05
C TYR A 203 -6.78 -4.57 4.27
N HIS A 204 -6.49 -3.37 3.76
CA HIS A 204 -7.55 -2.43 3.36
C HIS A 204 -8.00 -2.83 1.95
N LEU A 205 -9.09 -3.58 1.86
CA LEU A 205 -9.59 -4.13 0.60
C LEU A 205 -10.39 -3.07 -0.17
N SER A 206 -10.20 -3.00 -1.47
CA SER A 206 -10.95 -2.12 -2.36
C SER A 206 -11.53 -2.89 -3.53
N ILE A 207 -12.80 -2.65 -3.83
CA ILE A 207 -13.55 -3.25 -4.94
C ILE A 207 -14.21 -2.11 -5.71
N VAL A 208 -14.02 -2.09 -7.02
CA VAL A 208 -14.64 -1.09 -7.90
C VAL A 208 -15.46 -1.78 -8.96
N LEU A 209 -16.77 -1.50 -8.98
CA LEU A 209 -17.73 -2.07 -9.92
C LEU A 209 -18.11 -1.04 -10.98
N GLY A 210 -17.75 -1.29 -12.24
CA GLY A 210 -17.95 -0.37 -13.35
C GLY A 210 -16.80 0.60 -13.54
N GLY A 211 -17.00 1.60 -14.39
CA GLY A 211 -15.97 2.50 -14.87
C GLY A 211 -16.21 2.81 -16.34
N THR A 212 -15.77 3.99 -16.76
CA THR A 212 -15.80 4.39 -18.17
C THR A 212 -14.78 3.62 -19.00
N SER A 213 -13.74 3.08 -18.37
CA SER A 213 -12.68 2.30 -18.98
C SER A 213 -11.93 1.49 -17.92
N ALA A 214 -11.01 0.62 -18.38
CA ALA A 214 -10.19 -0.22 -17.52
C ALA A 214 -9.27 0.61 -16.61
N GLU A 215 -8.59 1.61 -17.18
CA GLU A 215 -7.67 2.51 -16.50
C GLU A 215 -8.39 3.39 -15.47
N MET A 216 -9.60 3.88 -15.77
CA MET A 216 -10.39 4.63 -14.79
C MET A 216 -10.86 3.74 -13.63
N ASN A 217 -11.24 2.48 -13.93
CA ASN A 217 -11.59 1.51 -12.90
C ASN A 217 -10.38 1.25 -11.97
N LEU A 218 -9.22 0.88 -12.51
CA LEU A 218 -8.04 0.56 -11.70
C LEU A 218 -7.47 1.78 -10.96
N LYS A 219 -7.53 2.98 -11.55
CA LYS A 219 -7.21 4.22 -10.82
C LYS A 219 -8.15 4.40 -9.62
N THR A 220 -9.45 4.14 -9.80
CA THR A 220 -10.43 4.21 -8.70
C THR A 220 -10.14 3.16 -7.63
N VAL A 221 -9.72 1.94 -8.01
CA VAL A 221 -9.29 0.89 -7.06
C VAL A 221 -8.13 1.41 -6.22
N LYS A 222 -7.11 2.01 -6.86
CA LYS A 222 -5.97 2.62 -6.16
C LYS A 222 -6.45 3.64 -5.12
N LEU A 223 -7.27 4.60 -5.55
CA LEU A 223 -7.75 5.67 -4.67
C LEU A 223 -8.63 5.14 -3.52
N ALA A 224 -9.51 4.18 -3.80
CA ALA A 224 -10.33 3.54 -2.79
C ALA A 224 -9.47 2.79 -1.75
N SER A 225 -8.41 2.09 -2.17
CA SER A 225 -7.49 1.40 -1.25
C SER A 225 -6.71 2.35 -0.32
N THR A 226 -6.59 3.62 -0.70
CA THR A 226 -5.94 4.68 0.12
C THR A 226 -6.93 5.48 0.98
N HIS A 227 -8.20 5.08 1.00
CA HIS A 227 -9.31 5.79 1.66
C HIS A 227 -9.56 7.22 1.15
N TYR A 228 -9.02 7.57 -0.02
CA TYR A 228 -9.18 8.89 -0.65
C TYR A 228 -10.64 9.18 -1.03
N LEU A 229 -11.43 8.12 -1.24
CA LEU A 229 -12.82 8.18 -1.71
C LEU A 229 -13.86 8.01 -0.60
N ASP A 230 -13.45 8.08 0.67
CA ASP A 230 -14.32 7.81 1.81
C ASP A 230 -15.48 8.80 1.94
N GLY A 231 -15.31 10.03 1.39
CA GLY A 231 -16.32 11.08 1.35
C GLY A 231 -17.24 11.04 0.12
N LEU A 232 -17.21 9.98 -0.70
CA LEU A 232 -18.17 9.82 -1.80
C LEU A 232 -19.62 9.73 -1.28
N PRO A 233 -20.62 10.18 -2.07
CA PRO A 233 -22.01 9.91 -1.76
C PRO A 233 -22.30 8.41 -1.63
N THR A 234 -23.27 8.05 -0.80
CA THR A 234 -23.70 6.65 -0.60
C THR A 234 -24.93 6.26 -1.41
N GLU A 235 -25.54 7.23 -2.08
CA GLU A 235 -26.74 7.04 -2.92
C GLU A 235 -26.48 7.51 -4.34
N GLY A 236 -26.98 6.75 -5.32
CA GLY A 236 -26.81 7.06 -6.74
C GLY A 236 -27.88 7.98 -7.30
N SER A 237 -27.63 8.53 -8.49
CA SER A 237 -28.61 9.30 -9.25
C SER A 237 -28.55 9.00 -10.74
N LYS A 238 -29.58 9.45 -11.48
CA LYS A 238 -29.65 9.32 -12.95
C LYS A 238 -28.50 10.02 -13.70
N TYR A 239 -27.75 10.89 -13.01
CA TYR A 239 -26.61 11.63 -13.58
C TYR A 239 -25.30 10.82 -13.58
N GLY A 240 -25.26 9.66 -12.91
CA GLY A 240 -24.17 8.70 -13.06
C GLY A 240 -22.85 9.10 -12.39
N HIS A 241 -22.88 9.62 -11.17
CA HIS A 241 -21.66 9.82 -10.35
C HIS A 241 -21.23 8.53 -9.63
N ALA A 242 -20.01 8.53 -9.11
CA ALA A 242 -19.50 7.47 -8.24
C ALA A 242 -20.24 7.45 -6.90
N ILE A 243 -20.41 6.26 -6.34
CA ILE A 243 -20.97 6.08 -4.99
C ILE A 243 -20.18 5.05 -4.19
N ARG A 244 -20.21 5.20 -2.86
CA ARG A 244 -19.70 4.22 -1.90
C ARG A 244 -20.83 3.32 -1.41
N CYS A 245 -20.66 2.00 -1.53
CA CYS A 245 -21.68 1.01 -1.24
C CYS A 245 -21.48 0.37 0.14
N LEU A 246 -21.93 1.04 1.20
CA LEU A 246 -21.67 0.65 2.60
C LEU A 246 -22.18 -0.75 2.96
N GLU A 247 -23.40 -1.11 2.53
CA GLU A 247 -23.96 -2.44 2.80
C GLU A 247 -23.09 -3.56 2.19
N MET A 248 -22.59 -3.35 0.97
CA MET A 248 -21.70 -4.31 0.31
C MET A 248 -20.32 -4.35 0.99
N GLU A 249 -19.82 -3.24 1.52
CA GLU A 249 -18.57 -3.22 2.33
C GLU A 249 -18.71 -4.13 3.56
N GLU A 250 -19.81 -4.03 4.29
CA GLU A 250 -20.09 -4.88 5.46
C GLU A 250 -20.24 -6.35 5.08
N GLN A 251 -21.00 -6.66 4.03
CA GLN A 251 -21.19 -8.03 3.54
C GLN A 251 -19.87 -8.67 3.10
N VAL A 252 -19.04 -7.94 2.35
CA VAL A 252 -17.73 -8.42 1.90
C VAL A 252 -16.78 -8.57 3.08
N LEU A 253 -16.75 -7.62 4.03
CA LEU A 253 -15.90 -7.73 5.21
C LEU A 253 -16.27 -8.97 6.03
N ALA A 254 -17.57 -9.19 6.29
CA ALA A 254 -18.06 -10.36 6.99
C ALA A 254 -17.65 -11.65 6.27
N MET A 255 -17.82 -11.70 4.95
CA MET A 255 -17.39 -12.84 4.12
C MET A 255 -15.88 -13.08 4.22
N THR A 256 -15.04 -12.05 4.10
CA THR A 256 -13.58 -12.22 4.16
C THR A 256 -13.10 -12.76 5.51
N ARG A 257 -13.84 -12.46 6.59
CA ARG A 257 -13.57 -12.94 7.95
C ARG A 257 -13.87 -14.42 8.15
N THR A 258 -14.65 -15.04 7.26
CA THR A 258 -14.94 -16.49 7.31
C THR A 258 -13.95 -17.33 6.51
N PHE A 259 -13.02 -16.71 5.78
CA PHE A 259 -12.09 -17.45 4.91
C PHE A 259 -11.14 -18.38 5.67
N GLY A 260 -10.88 -18.09 6.95
CA GLY A 260 -9.91 -18.82 7.77
C GLY A 260 -8.46 -18.52 7.41
N ILE A 261 -8.20 -17.56 6.51
CA ILE A 261 -6.84 -17.13 6.10
C ILE A 261 -6.22 -16.22 7.15
N GLY A 262 -7.01 -15.35 7.79
CA GLY A 262 -6.58 -14.43 8.84
C GLY A 262 -5.46 -13.46 8.44
N ALA A 263 -4.83 -12.88 9.46
CA ALA A 263 -3.62 -12.10 9.31
C ALA A 263 -2.44 -13.05 9.06
N GLN A 264 -2.23 -13.41 7.80
CA GLN A 264 -1.12 -14.22 7.26
C GLN A 264 -1.14 -15.71 7.62
N PHE A 265 -1.45 -16.08 8.86
CA PHE A 265 -1.26 -17.45 9.37
C PHE A 265 -2.52 -18.08 9.97
N GLY A 266 -3.68 -17.81 9.38
CA GLY A 266 -4.95 -18.39 9.79
C GLY A 266 -5.65 -17.59 10.89
N GLY A 267 -6.95 -17.36 10.70
CA GLY A 267 -7.75 -16.56 11.62
C GLY A 267 -8.84 -15.75 10.91
N LYS A 268 -9.27 -14.69 11.58
CA LYS A 268 -10.39 -13.82 11.19
C LYS A 268 -9.91 -12.62 10.37
N TYR A 269 -8.74 -12.06 10.69
CA TYR A 269 -8.31 -10.76 10.19
C TYR A 269 -7.60 -10.79 8.83
N PHE A 270 -8.30 -11.32 7.82
CA PHE A 270 -7.83 -11.20 6.43
C PHE A 270 -7.87 -9.75 5.93
N CYS A 271 -8.93 -9.03 6.28
CA CYS A 271 -9.08 -7.60 6.00
C CYS A 271 -9.25 -6.81 7.30
N HIS A 272 -8.65 -5.63 7.31
CA HIS A 272 -8.91 -4.53 8.22
C HIS A 272 -10.34 -4.02 8.01
N ASP A 273 -10.60 -3.53 6.80
CA ASP A 273 -11.88 -3.03 6.32
C ASP A 273 -11.98 -3.18 4.79
N VAL A 274 -13.11 -2.73 4.23
CA VAL A 274 -13.42 -2.83 2.80
C VAL A 274 -13.92 -1.47 2.31
N ARG A 275 -13.59 -1.12 1.07
CA ARG A 275 -14.21 -0.04 0.29
C ARG A 275 -14.82 -0.61 -0.98
N VAL A 276 -16.11 -0.36 -1.21
CA VAL A 276 -16.79 -0.77 -2.44
C VAL A 276 -17.30 0.47 -3.15
N VAL A 277 -16.71 0.77 -4.31
CA VAL A 277 -17.10 1.92 -5.13
C VAL A 277 -17.83 1.45 -6.37
N ARG A 278 -19.03 1.99 -6.61
CA ARG A 278 -19.80 1.76 -7.83
C ARG A 278 -19.69 2.98 -8.74
N LEU A 279 -19.26 2.73 -9.98
CA LEU A 279 -19.10 3.76 -11.02
C LEU A 279 -20.17 3.62 -12.13
N PRO A 280 -20.45 4.67 -12.91
CA PRO A 280 -21.18 4.50 -14.16
C PRO A 280 -20.44 3.53 -15.11
N ARG A 281 -21.15 2.98 -16.09
CA ARG A 281 -20.58 2.04 -17.07
C ARG A 281 -21.26 2.17 -18.42
N HIS A 282 -20.54 1.86 -19.49
CA HIS A 282 -21.16 1.62 -20.79
C HIS A 282 -22.11 0.41 -20.73
N GLY A 283 -23.21 0.41 -21.50
CA GLY A 283 -24.24 -0.64 -21.45
C GLY A 283 -23.69 -2.05 -21.64
N ALA A 284 -22.70 -2.19 -22.53
CA ALA A 284 -22.04 -3.46 -22.88
C ALA A 284 -20.88 -3.88 -21.96
N SER A 285 -20.53 -3.07 -20.94
CA SER A 285 -19.30 -3.28 -20.17
C SER A 285 -19.55 -3.24 -18.67
N LEU A 286 -18.77 -4.01 -17.92
CA LEU A 286 -18.64 -3.89 -16.47
C LEU A 286 -17.22 -4.29 -16.06
N PRO A 287 -16.23 -3.38 -16.13
CA PRO A 287 -14.93 -3.64 -15.53
C PRO A 287 -15.11 -3.77 -14.00
N VAL A 288 -14.52 -4.79 -13.41
CA VAL A 288 -14.46 -4.98 -11.97
C VAL A 288 -13.00 -4.98 -11.55
N GLY A 289 -12.66 -4.07 -10.65
CA GLY A 289 -11.33 -3.92 -10.12
C GLY A 289 -11.28 -4.36 -8.66
N ILE A 290 -10.25 -5.10 -8.28
CA ILE A 290 -10.00 -5.52 -6.90
C ILE A 290 -8.56 -5.18 -6.56
N GLY A 291 -8.33 -4.55 -5.41
CA GLY A 291 -6.99 -4.20 -4.95
C GLY A 291 -6.92 -4.05 -3.44
N VAL A 292 -5.70 -4.01 -2.90
CA VAL A 292 -5.47 -3.92 -1.46
C VAL A 292 -4.46 -2.83 -1.11
N SER A 293 -4.61 -2.19 0.04
CA SER A 293 -3.47 -1.67 0.81
C SER A 293 -2.96 -2.77 1.74
N CYS A 294 -1.63 -2.94 1.81
CA CYS A 294 -0.98 -3.93 2.66
C CYS A 294 -0.74 -3.38 4.06
N SER A 295 -0.09 -4.17 4.92
CA SER A 295 0.36 -3.71 6.25
C SER A 295 1.28 -2.47 6.20
N ALA A 296 1.97 -2.23 5.07
CA ALA A 296 2.64 -0.96 4.82
C ALA A 296 1.66 0.02 4.16
N ASP A 297 0.68 0.48 4.94
CA ASP A 297 -0.39 1.40 4.51
C ASP A 297 0.12 2.86 4.42
N ARG A 298 0.78 3.17 3.29
CA ARG A 298 1.61 4.37 3.15
C ARG A 298 1.04 5.35 2.12
N GLN A 299 0.24 6.28 2.63
CA GLN A 299 -0.22 7.44 1.89
C GLN A 299 -0.35 8.66 2.80
N VAL A 300 -0.16 9.84 2.21
CA VAL A 300 -0.23 11.12 2.93
C VAL A 300 -0.87 12.16 2.02
N LEU A 301 -1.88 12.87 2.53
CA LEU A 301 -2.44 14.02 1.85
C LEU A 301 -1.55 15.25 2.06
N GLY A 302 -1.43 16.08 1.03
CA GLY A 302 -0.78 17.38 1.12
C GLY A 302 -1.65 18.46 0.50
N LYS A 303 -1.44 19.71 0.92
CA LYS A 303 -2.01 20.86 0.22
C LYS A 303 -1.13 22.10 0.37
N ILE A 304 -1.15 22.96 -0.64
CA ILE A 304 -0.57 24.29 -0.61
C ILE A 304 -1.70 25.29 -0.80
N THR A 305 -1.82 26.24 0.13
CA THR A 305 -2.80 27.34 0.11
C THR A 305 -2.07 28.67 0.36
N ARG A 306 -2.82 29.77 0.37
CA ARG A 306 -2.32 31.09 0.82
C ARG A 306 -1.72 31.08 2.24
N ASP A 307 -2.10 30.11 3.06
CA ASP A 307 -1.66 30.00 4.46
C ASP A 307 -0.36 29.18 4.59
N GLY A 308 0.13 28.60 3.48
CA GLY A 308 1.39 27.87 3.44
C GLY A 308 1.26 26.45 2.88
N VAL A 309 2.22 25.61 3.29
CA VAL A 309 2.37 24.22 2.87
C VAL A 309 1.95 23.30 4.02
N PHE A 310 1.04 22.37 3.74
CA PHE A 310 0.44 21.49 4.73
C PHE A 310 0.60 20.03 4.31
N LEU A 311 0.92 19.19 5.28
CA LEU A 311 0.99 17.75 5.14
C LEU A 311 0.05 17.11 6.18
N GLU A 312 -0.60 16.00 5.83
CA GLU A 312 -1.41 15.22 6.75
C GLU A 312 -0.55 14.72 7.93
N GLN A 313 -1.00 15.01 9.15
CA GLN A 313 -0.34 14.56 10.35
C GLN A 313 -0.57 13.06 10.54
N LEU A 314 0.50 12.27 10.40
CA LEU A 314 0.51 10.85 10.76
C LEU A 314 0.82 10.66 12.26
N GLU A 315 0.67 9.42 12.75
CA GLU A 315 0.97 9.09 14.15
C GLU A 315 2.47 9.07 14.41
N THR A 316 2.95 9.98 15.26
CA THR A 316 4.36 10.08 15.66
C THR A 316 4.69 9.29 16.93
N ASN A 317 3.68 8.90 17.70
CA ASN A 317 3.85 8.10 18.92
C ASN A 317 2.99 6.83 18.86
N PRO A 318 3.29 5.87 17.96
CA PRO A 318 2.49 4.65 17.83
C PRO A 318 2.55 3.73 19.06
N ALA A 319 3.44 4.01 20.03
CA ALA A 319 3.59 3.25 21.26
C ALA A 319 2.28 3.12 22.06
N HIS A 320 1.37 4.12 22.02
CA HIS A 320 0.09 4.03 22.73
C HIS A 320 -0.89 3.02 22.13
N TYR A 321 -0.63 2.52 20.93
CA TYR A 321 -1.38 1.41 20.33
C TYR A 321 -0.82 0.04 20.73
N LEU A 322 0.34 -0.04 21.39
CA LEU A 322 0.84 -1.32 21.88
C LEU A 322 -0.08 -1.83 23.00
N PRO A 323 -0.48 -3.12 22.98
CA PRO A 323 -1.22 -3.69 24.08
C PRO A 323 -0.36 -3.71 25.35
N GLU A 324 -1.01 -3.75 26.52
CA GLU A 324 -0.29 -3.99 27.78
C GLU A 324 0.56 -5.26 27.66
N VAL A 325 1.83 -5.15 28.08
CA VAL A 325 2.77 -6.28 28.08
C VAL A 325 2.26 -7.32 29.06
N ARG A 326 1.62 -8.37 28.55
CA ARG A 326 1.22 -9.54 29.33
C ARG A 326 2.05 -10.74 28.89
N THR A 327 2.96 -11.16 29.76
CA THR A 327 3.96 -12.22 29.52
C THR A 327 3.36 -13.62 29.33
N ASP A 328 2.05 -13.77 29.55
CA ASP A 328 1.30 -15.03 29.53
C ASP A 328 0.55 -15.31 28.21
N ARG A 329 0.48 -14.37 27.25
CA ARG A 329 -0.45 -14.48 26.11
C ARG A 329 0.12 -14.79 24.71
N LEU A 330 1.43 -15.02 24.57
CA LEU A 330 2.04 -15.25 23.23
C LEU A 330 2.90 -16.52 23.12
N SER A 331 2.95 -17.32 24.18
CA SER A 331 3.74 -18.54 24.25
C SER A 331 3.03 -19.73 23.60
N GLY A 332 2.83 -19.68 22.28
CA GLY A 332 2.88 -20.94 21.51
C GLY A 332 4.30 -21.49 21.59
N GLU A 333 4.45 -22.79 21.81
CA GLU A 333 5.76 -23.46 21.74
C GLU A 333 6.46 -23.09 20.43
N VAL A 334 7.71 -22.61 20.51
CA VAL A 334 8.51 -22.22 19.35
C VAL A 334 9.66 -23.19 19.22
N VAL A 335 9.70 -23.92 18.11
CA VAL A 335 10.79 -24.86 17.83
C VAL A 335 12.01 -24.07 17.38
N LYS A 336 13.13 -24.21 18.09
CA LYS A 336 14.39 -23.56 17.70
C LYS A 336 15.11 -24.43 16.66
N ILE A 337 15.43 -23.84 15.52
CA ILE A 337 16.15 -24.50 14.43
C ILE A 337 17.51 -23.80 14.24
N ASP A 338 18.60 -24.55 14.44
CA ASP A 338 19.96 -24.07 14.20
C ASP A 338 20.36 -24.31 12.74
N LEU A 339 20.50 -23.23 11.98
CA LEU A 339 20.89 -23.25 10.57
C LEU A 339 22.41 -23.39 10.36
N ARG A 340 23.20 -23.45 11.43
CA ARG A 340 24.66 -23.69 11.36
C ARG A 340 25.01 -25.18 11.23
N GLN A 341 24.00 -26.04 11.16
CA GLN A 341 24.14 -27.49 10.96
C GLN A 341 24.20 -27.84 9.46
N PRO A 342 24.70 -29.04 9.10
CA PRO A 342 24.59 -29.54 7.73
C PRO A 342 23.13 -29.58 7.24
N MET A 343 22.89 -29.32 5.95
CA MET A 343 21.54 -29.24 5.38
C MET A 343 20.68 -30.50 5.65
N ASP A 344 21.28 -31.68 5.63
CA ASP A 344 20.57 -32.93 5.91
C ASP A 344 20.09 -33.03 7.36
N ALA A 345 20.85 -32.49 8.32
CA ALA A 345 20.42 -32.41 9.72
C ALA A 345 19.29 -31.39 9.90
N ILE A 346 19.38 -30.23 9.23
CA ILE A 346 18.31 -29.21 9.24
C ILE A 346 17.01 -29.82 8.68
N ARG A 347 17.07 -30.52 7.54
CA ARG A 347 15.93 -31.19 6.92
C ARG A 347 15.34 -32.27 7.83
N ALA A 348 16.19 -33.12 8.41
CA ALA A 348 15.76 -34.18 9.31
C ALA A 348 15.05 -33.64 10.56
N GLU A 349 15.49 -32.50 11.09
CA GLU A 349 14.81 -31.83 12.20
C GLU A 349 13.46 -31.26 11.77
N LEU A 350 13.40 -30.49 10.68
CA LEU A 350 12.14 -29.92 10.17
C LEU A 350 11.09 -30.99 9.84
N SER A 351 11.50 -32.15 9.33
CA SER A 351 10.59 -33.27 9.01
C SER A 351 9.90 -33.90 10.22
N LYS A 352 10.33 -33.61 11.46
CA LYS A 352 9.67 -34.10 12.68
C LYS A 352 8.40 -33.31 13.03
N HIS A 353 8.23 -32.13 12.45
CA HIS A 353 7.19 -31.18 12.83
C HIS A 353 6.12 -31.07 11.74
N PRO A 354 4.83 -31.05 12.08
CA PRO A 354 3.77 -30.86 11.09
C PRO A 354 3.74 -29.43 10.54
N ILE A 355 3.04 -29.23 9.42
CA ILE A 355 2.76 -27.88 8.91
C ILE A 355 2.04 -27.02 9.97
N LYS A 356 2.20 -25.70 9.87
CA LYS A 356 1.75 -24.67 10.86
C LYS A 356 2.57 -24.60 12.15
N THR A 357 3.56 -25.48 12.36
CA THR A 357 4.49 -25.37 13.49
C THR A 357 5.31 -24.08 13.38
N ARG A 358 5.33 -23.29 14.45
CA ARG A 358 6.12 -22.06 14.53
C ARG A 358 7.57 -22.37 14.86
N VAL A 359 8.50 -21.83 14.09
CA VAL A 359 9.94 -22.02 14.26
C VAL A 359 10.67 -20.70 14.51
N ALA A 360 11.78 -20.76 15.25
CA ALA A 360 12.75 -19.69 15.40
C ALA A 360 14.08 -20.15 14.81
N LEU A 361 14.51 -19.48 13.73
CA LEU A 361 15.72 -19.83 12.99
C LEU A 361 16.92 -19.07 13.55
N THR A 362 18.07 -19.72 13.72
CA THR A 362 19.33 -19.08 14.12
C THR A 362 20.47 -19.57 13.24
N GLY A 363 21.14 -18.67 12.52
CA GLY A 363 22.30 -19.01 11.70
C GLY A 363 22.31 -18.26 10.38
N THR A 364 22.90 -18.88 9.36
CA THR A 364 23.15 -18.26 8.05
C THR A 364 21.96 -18.48 7.10
N LEU A 365 21.57 -17.42 6.38
CA LEU A 365 20.55 -17.48 5.32
C LEU A 365 21.12 -16.93 4.02
N ILE A 366 20.88 -17.63 2.91
CA ILE A 366 21.13 -17.11 1.57
C ILE A 366 19.90 -16.32 1.13
N VAL A 367 20.11 -15.08 0.70
CA VAL A 367 19.04 -14.18 0.26
C VAL A 367 19.12 -14.02 -1.25
N ALA A 368 18.15 -14.59 -1.96
CA ALA A 368 17.98 -14.48 -3.39
C ALA A 368 16.50 -14.26 -3.71
N ARG A 369 16.21 -13.45 -4.74
CA ARG A 369 14.85 -13.14 -5.19
C ARG A 369 14.80 -13.10 -6.72
N ASP A 370 13.88 -12.37 -7.32
CA ASP A 370 13.48 -12.44 -8.73
C ASP A 370 14.66 -12.50 -9.73
N ILE A 371 15.49 -11.46 -9.77
CA ILE A 371 16.64 -11.35 -10.71
C ILE A 371 17.69 -12.42 -10.43
N ALA A 372 17.95 -12.72 -9.16
CA ALA A 372 18.90 -13.77 -8.78
C ALA A 372 18.42 -15.14 -9.28
N HIS A 373 17.14 -15.47 -9.07
CA HIS A 373 16.54 -16.73 -9.55
C HIS A 373 16.52 -16.82 -11.08
N ALA A 374 16.28 -15.73 -11.79
CA ALA A 374 16.38 -15.70 -13.25
C ALA A 374 17.79 -16.04 -13.73
N LYS A 375 18.83 -15.44 -13.11
CA LYS A 375 20.23 -15.77 -13.41
C LYS A 375 20.62 -17.19 -13.02
N LEU A 376 20.09 -17.71 -11.91
CA LEU A 376 20.31 -19.12 -11.52
C LEU A 376 19.72 -20.09 -12.55
N ARG A 377 18.54 -19.77 -13.11
CA ARG A 377 17.94 -20.55 -14.20
C ARG A 377 18.80 -20.51 -15.46
N GLU A 378 19.25 -19.33 -15.88
CA GLU A 378 20.13 -19.17 -17.04
C GLU A 378 21.44 -19.98 -16.90
N ARG A 379 22.02 -20.00 -15.70
CA ARG A 379 23.19 -20.84 -15.40
C ARG A 379 22.90 -22.33 -15.55
N LEU A 380 21.74 -22.79 -15.10
CA LEU A 380 21.31 -24.18 -15.27
C LEU A 380 21.12 -24.53 -16.75
N GLU A 381 20.43 -23.66 -17.50
CA GLU A 381 20.15 -23.84 -18.93
C GLU A 381 21.44 -23.83 -19.77
N SER A 382 22.46 -23.08 -19.35
CA SER A 382 23.79 -23.04 -19.98
C SER A 382 24.77 -24.13 -19.49
N GLY A 383 24.32 -25.06 -18.65
CA GLY A 383 25.15 -26.17 -18.16
C GLY A 383 26.20 -25.78 -17.12
N GLN A 384 26.12 -24.57 -16.54
CA GLN A 384 27.05 -24.09 -15.52
C GLN A 384 26.70 -24.55 -14.09
N GLY A 385 25.58 -25.25 -13.94
CA GLY A 385 25.09 -25.72 -12.64
C GLY A 385 24.62 -24.59 -11.71
N LEU A 386 24.18 -24.96 -10.51
CA LEU A 386 23.89 -24.01 -9.45
C LEU A 386 25.18 -23.63 -8.69
N PRO A 387 25.27 -22.39 -8.16
CA PRO A 387 26.29 -22.04 -7.19
C PRO A 387 26.25 -22.95 -5.96
N GLN A 388 27.40 -23.06 -5.27
CA GLN A 388 27.57 -23.95 -4.12
C GLN A 388 26.87 -23.45 -2.83
N TYR A 389 26.67 -22.14 -2.71
CA TYR A 389 25.92 -21.53 -1.62
C TYR A 389 24.42 -21.76 -1.81
#